data_AF-A0A317Z6E9-F1
#
_entry.id   AF-A0A317Z6E9-F1
#
_cell.length_a   1.000
_cell.length_b   1.000
_cell.length_c   1.000
_cell.angle_alpha   90.00
_cell.angle_beta   90.00
_cell.angle_gamma   90.00
#
_symmetry.space_group_name_H-M   'P 1'
#
loop_
_entity.id
_entity.type
_entity.pdbx_description
1 polymer ?
#
loop_
_entity_poly.entity_id
_entity_poly.type
_entity_poly.pdbx_seq_one_letter_code
_entity_poly.pdbx_strand_id
1 'polypeptide(L)'
;MNIKLVNTFDDRDLDSIYKTYHSVGWMNHNKDNIRSILKNSTHVVFALHNDKVIGVGRALSDGVFNAAIYDVIVRPEYQNLK
;
A
#
# COMPACT_ATOMS: atom_id res chain seq x y z
N MET A 1 14.17 -12.48 -5.59
CA MET A 1 13.76 -11.49 -4.57
C MET A 1 12.69 -12.12 -3.69
N ASN A 2 12.82 -12.07 -2.35
CA ASN A 2 11.79 -12.60 -1.46
C ASN A 2 10.76 -11.51 -1.14
N ILE A 3 9.50 -11.72 -1.52
CA ILE A 3 8.39 -10.79 -1.27
C ILE A 3 7.43 -11.46 -0.30
N LYS A 4 7.13 -10.76 0.80
CA LYS A 4 6.07 -11.15 1.73
C LYS A 4 4.83 -10.29 1.47
N LEU A 5 3.66 -10.91 1.42
CA LEU A 5 2.39 -10.18 1.37
C LEU A 5 1.78 -10.10 2.77
N VAL A 6 1.33 -8.91 3.14
CA VAL A 6 0.63 -8.63 4.41
C VAL A 6 -0.68 -7.91 4.08
N ASN A 7 -1.79 -8.35 4.66
CA ASN A 7 -3.13 -7.84 4.36
C ASN A 7 -3.76 -7.03 5.50
N THR A 8 -2.95 -6.62 6.48
CA THR A 8 -3.37 -5.81 7.62
C THR A 8 -2.43 -4.62 7.74
N PHE A 9 -2.99 -3.43 8.02
CA PHE A 9 -2.19 -2.24 8.26
C PHE A 9 -1.71 -2.17 9.72
N ASP A 10 -0.43 -1.86 9.89
CA ASP A 10 0.20 -1.59 11.19
C ASP A 10 0.94 -0.23 11.12
N ASP A 11 0.84 0.56 12.19
CA ASP A 11 1.48 1.88 12.26
C ASP A 11 3.02 1.81 12.13
N ARG A 12 3.64 0.64 12.41
CA ARG A 12 5.08 0.38 12.18
C ARG A 12 5.47 0.49 10.71
N ASP A 13 4.57 0.18 9.78
CA ASP A 13 4.84 0.20 8.34
C ASP A 13 4.64 1.58 7.71
N LEU A 14 4.02 2.52 8.44
CA LEU A 14 3.54 3.80 7.91
C LEU A 14 4.63 4.63 7.23
N ASP A 15 5.85 4.62 7.76
CA ASP A 15 6.97 5.33 7.13
C ASP A 15 7.35 4.75 5.77
N SER A 16 7.36 3.42 5.64
CA SER A 16 7.67 2.73 4.39
C SER A 16 6.55 2.86 3.36
N ILE A 17 5.29 2.89 3.80
CA ILE A 17 4.13 3.15 2.94
C ILE A 17 4.17 4.60 2.43
N TYR A 18 4.43 5.58 3.31
CA TYR A 18 4.58 6.98 2.93
C TYR A 18 5.65 7.17 1.85
N LYS A 19 6.83 6.54 2.03
CA LYS A 19 7.90 6.54 1.02
C LYS A 19 7.47 5.87 -0.29
N THR A 20 6.65 4.82 -0.23
CA THR A 20 6.12 4.14 -1.41
C THR A 20 5.16 5.03 -2.20
N TYR A 21 4.25 5.76 -1.54
CA TYR A 21 3.37 6.74 -2.21
C TYR A 21 4.19 7.83 -2.94
N HIS A 22 5.18 8.39 -2.24
CA HIS A 22 6.03 9.44 -2.80
C HIS A 22 6.89 8.94 -3.96
N SER A 23 7.28 7.67 -3.96
CA SER A 23 8.09 7.07 -5.04
C SER A 23 7.43 7.09 -6.42
N VAL A 24 6.09 7.20 -6.47
CA VAL A 24 5.30 7.28 -7.72
C VAL A 24 4.71 8.68 -7.95
N GLY A 25 5.24 9.70 -7.25
CA GLY A 25 4.85 11.10 -7.44
C GLY A 25 3.60 11.53 -6.66
N TRP A 26 3.06 10.70 -5.76
CA TRP A 26 1.88 11.04 -4.97
C TRP A 26 2.23 11.89 -3.74
N MET A 27 2.72 13.10 -3.99
CA MET A 27 3.34 13.99 -2.98
C MET A 27 2.33 14.65 -2.01
N ASN A 28 1.04 14.71 -2.38
CA ASN A 28 0.01 15.41 -1.60
C ASN A 28 -0.45 14.63 -0.35
N HIS A 29 0.02 13.40 -0.16
CA HIS A 29 -0.31 12.58 1.01
C HIS A 29 0.72 12.76 2.12
N ASN A 30 0.27 13.19 3.30
CA ASN A 30 1.04 13.12 4.54
C ASN A 30 0.73 11.80 5.30
N LYS A 31 1.53 11.50 6.33
CA LYS A 31 1.39 10.25 7.11
C LYS A 31 0.03 10.12 7.79
N ASP A 32 -0.56 11.21 8.26
CA ASP A 32 -1.85 11.17 8.96
C ASP A 32 -3.01 10.86 8.00
N ASN A 33 -2.99 11.44 6.80
CA ASN A 33 -3.93 11.13 5.74
C ASN A 33 -3.80 9.67 5.30
N ILE A 34 -2.58 9.17 5.06
CA ILE A 34 -2.34 7.77 4.69
C ILE A 34 -2.89 6.84 5.78
N ARG A 35 -2.59 7.10 7.05
CA ARG A 35 -3.12 6.32 8.17
C ARG A 35 -4.65 6.27 8.15
N SER A 36 -5.30 7.42 7.94
CA SER A 36 -6.77 7.50 7.86
C SER A 36 -7.31 6.71 6.66
N ILE A 37 -6.72 6.87 5.48
CA ILE A 37 -7.13 6.16 4.25
C ILE A 37 -7.05 4.64 4.45
N LEU A 38 -5.95 4.13 5.02
CA LEU A 38 -5.76 2.71 5.22
C LEU A 38 -6.67 2.13 6.31
N LYS A 39 -6.86 2.84 7.43
CA LYS A 39 -7.78 2.41 8.51
C LYS A 39 -9.25 2.40 8.07
N ASN A 40 -9.62 3.24 7.10
CA ASN A 40 -10.98 3.31 6.57
C ASN A 40 -11.20 2.45 5.32
N SER A 41 -10.20 1.71 4.86
CA SER A 41 -10.33 0.83 3.69
C SER A 41 -10.75 -0.58 4.10
N THR A 42 -11.62 -1.22 3.31
CA THR A 42 -12.08 -2.58 3.64
C THR A 42 -11.03 -3.62 3.36
N HIS A 43 -10.16 -3.38 2.37
CA HIS A 43 -9.06 -4.27 2.04
C HIS A 43 -7.79 -3.47 1.77
N VAL A 44 -6.69 -3.94 2.31
CA VAL A 44 -5.33 -3.47 2.02
C VAL A 44 -4.43 -4.68 1.82
N VAL A 45 -3.46 -4.55 0.94
CA VAL A 45 -2.36 -5.50 0.80
C VAL A 45 -1.07 -4.74 0.59
N PHE A 46 -0.02 -5.17 1.27
CA PHE A 46 1.31 -4.62 1.19
C PHE A 46 2.27 -5.70 0.72
N ALA A 47 3.09 -5.36 -0.27
CA ALA A 47 4.22 -6.18 -0.68
C ALA A 47 5.47 -5.69 0.08
N LEU A 48 6.10 -6.59 0.83
CA LEU A 48 7.27 -6.29 1.65
C LEU A 48 8.51 -6.99 1.08
N HIS A 49 9.62 -6.25 1.05
CA HIS A 49 10.97 -6.79 0.81
C HIS A 49 11.92 -6.25 1.87
N ASN A 50 12.62 -7.13 2.60
CA ASN A 50 13.48 -6.78 3.74
C ASN A 50 12.78 -5.87 4.76
N ASP A 51 11.58 -6.27 5.18
CA ASP A 51 10.71 -5.55 6.15
C ASP A 51 10.34 -4.12 5.74
N LYS A 52 10.43 -3.78 4.45
CA LYS A 52 9.99 -2.51 3.91
C LYS A 52 8.86 -2.74 2.94
N VAL A 53 7.79 -1.95 3.06
CA VAL A 53 6.76 -1.90 2.03
C VAL A 53 7.37 -1.36 0.73
N ILE A 54 7.24 -2.13 -0.34
CA ILE A 54 7.66 -1.82 -1.70
C ILE A 54 6.49 -1.74 -2.68
N GLY A 55 5.29 -2.13 -2.24
CA GLY A 55 4.07 -2.01 -3.03
C GLY A 55 2.82 -2.00 -2.15
N VAL A 56 1.76 -1.40 -2.68
CA VAL A 56 0.46 -1.21 -2.02
C VAL A 56 -0.63 -1.64 -3.00
N GLY A 57 -1.64 -2.33 -2.49
CA GLY A 57 -2.93 -2.53 -3.12
C GLY A 57 -4.03 -2.19 -2.13
N ARG A 58 -5.09 -1.53 -2.58
CA ARG A 58 -6.20 -1.13 -1.72
C ARG A 58 -7.53 -1.35 -2.42
N ALA A 59 -8.57 -1.67 -1.66
CA ALA A 59 -9.92 -1.69 -2.20
C ALA A 59 -10.95 -1.23 -1.16
N LEU A 60 -12.07 -0.71 -1.68
CA LEU A 60 -13.31 -0.52 -0.93
C LEU A 60 -14.33 -1.52 -1.49
N SER A 61 -15.08 -2.18 -0.61
CA SER A 61 -16.03 -3.23 -1.00
C SER A 61 -17.18 -3.29 -0.03
N ASP A 62 -18.36 -3.68 -0.53
CA ASP A 62 -19.54 -3.98 0.29
C ASP A 62 -19.46 -5.35 0.98
N GLY A 63 -18.42 -6.15 0.70
CA GLY A 63 -18.22 -7.48 1.27
C GLY A 63 -19.12 -8.57 0.68
N VAL A 64 -19.88 -8.27 -0.38
CA VAL A 64 -20.86 -9.20 -0.95
C VAL A 64 -20.79 -9.26 -2.48
N PHE A 65 -20.81 -8.13 -3.18
CA PHE A 65 -20.97 -8.08 -4.63
C PHE A 65 -20.05 -7.06 -5.31
N ASN A 66 -19.97 -5.83 -4.81
CA ASN A 66 -19.18 -4.77 -5.42
C ASN A 66 -17.86 -4.51 -4.68
N ALA A 67 -16.83 -4.24 -5.47
CA ALA A 67 -15.56 -3.70 -5.00
C ALA A 67 -15.00 -2.70 -6.01
N ALA A 68 -14.31 -1.69 -5.51
CA ALA A 68 -13.52 -0.76 -6.29
C ALA A 68 -12.06 -0.84 -5.83
N ILE A 69 -11.17 -1.12 -6.77
CA ILE A 69 -9.72 -1.12 -6.54
C ILE A 69 -9.22 0.31 -6.60
N TYR A 70 -8.42 0.67 -5.59
CA TYR A 70 -7.69 1.92 -5.49
C TYR A 70 -6.20 1.62 -5.24
N ASP A 71 -5.38 2.67 -5.27
CA ASP A 71 -3.97 2.67 -4.86
C ASP A 71 -3.22 1.38 -5.19
N VAL A 72 -2.94 1.16 -6.48
CA VAL A 72 -2.09 0.06 -6.96
C VAL A 72 -0.72 0.64 -7.25
N ILE A 73 0.22 0.42 -6.33
CA ILE A 73 1.53 1.05 -6.34
C ILE A 73 2.60 -0.03 -6.22
N VAL A 74 3.63 0.08 -7.05
CA VAL A 74 4.90 -0.61 -6.87
C VAL A 74 5.99 0.44 -6.98
N ARG A 75 6.93 0.47 -6.04
CA ARG A 75 8.10 1.36 -6.10
C ARG A 75 8.85 1.17 -7.44
N PRO A 76 9.27 2.23 -8.15
CA PRO A 76 9.83 2.12 -9.50
C PRO A 76 10.97 1.11 -9.66
N GLU A 77 11.89 1.05 -8.68
CA GLU A 77 13.04 0.14 -8.68
C GLU A 77 12.66 -1.35 -8.50
N TYR A 78 11.41 -1.64 -8.15
CA TYR A 78 10.86 -3.00 -8.00
C TYR A 78 9.86 -3.35 -9.12
N GLN A 79 9.65 -2.48 -10.11
CA GLN A 79 8.81 -2.76 -11.26
C GLN A 79 9.57 -3.56 -12.33
N ASN A 80 8.85 -4.32 -13.16
CA ASN A 80 9.39 -5.05 -14.31
C ASN A 80 10.53 -6.04 -13.98
N LEU A 81 10.59 -6.52 -12.74
CA LEU A 81 11.50 -7.58 -12.36
C LEU A 81 11.08 -8.88 -13.06
N LYS A 82 12.02 -9.52 -13.75
CA LYS A 82 11.84 -10.80 -14.45
C LYS A 82 12.27 -11.97 -13.57
#